data_AF-A0A933AU40-F1
#
_entry.id   AF-A0A933AU40-F1
#
_cell.length_a   1.000
_cell.length_b   1.000
_cell.length_c   1.000
_cell.angle_alpha   90.00
_cell.angle_beta   90.00
_cell.angle_gamma   90.00
#
_symmetry.space_group_name_H-M   'P 1'
#
loop_
_entity.id
_entity.type
_entity.pdbx_description
1 polymer ?
#
loop_
_entity_poly.entity_id
_entity_poly.type
_entity_poly.pdbx_seq_one_letter_code
_entity_poly.pdbx_strand_id
1 'polypeptide(L)' 'MGHVFTPVATHDWRIPTGALLVGLLAFYILALDQGLLLSLVQGNVAFDHNLVHEIVHDARHAAGFPCH' A
#
# COMPACT_ATOMS: atom_id res chain seq x y z
N MET A 1 33.91 -30.12 28.70
CA MET A 1 33.41 -28.73 28.72
C MET A 1 32.74 -28.48 27.38
N GLY A 2 31.41 -28.44 27.32
CA GLY A 2 30.65 -28.25 26.08
C GLY A 2 30.31 -26.77 25.90
N HIS A 3 30.76 -26.17 24.80
CA HIS A 3 30.36 -24.82 24.43
C HIS A 3 28.95 -24.88 23.85
N VAL A 4 27.97 -24.38 24.60
CA VAL A 4 26.61 -24.17 24.10
C VAL A 4 26.64 -22.93 23.22
N PHE A 5 26.54 -23.12 21.90
CA PHE A 5 26.29 -22.02 20.97
C PHE A 5 24.82 -21.62 21.07
N THR A 6 24.53 -20.50 21.73
CA THR A 6 23.23 -19.84 21.58
C THR A 6 23.27 -19.01 20.29
N PRO A 7 22.40 -19.27 19.30
CA PRO A 7 22.29 -18.38 18.16
C PRO A 7 21.69 -17.06 18.64
N VAL A 8 22.45 -15.97 18.54
CA VAL A 8 21.90 -14.63 18.66
C VAL A 8 21.02 -14.41 17.43
N ALA A 9 19.70 -14.42 17.61
CA ALA A 9 18.76 -14.05 16.57
C ALA A 9 19.02 -12.59 16.19
N THR A 10 19.65 -12.36 15.04
CA THR A 10 19.84 -11.02 14.51
C THR A 10 18.49 -10.52 13.99
N HIS A 11 17.91 -9.54 14.69
CA HIS A 11 16.67 -8.92 14.25
C HIS A 11 16.99 -7.95 13.10
N ASP A 12 16.83 -8.42 11.86
CA ASP A 12 17.02 -7.58 10.68
C ASP A 12 15.82 -6.64 10.51
N TRP A 13 15.95 -5.43 11.07
CA TRP A 13 14.93 -4.37 11.00
C TRP A 13 14.62 -3.91 9.56
N ARG A 14 15.48 -4.22 8.59
CA ARG A 14 15.27 -3.79 7.20
C ARG A 14 14.01 -4.41 6.61
N ILE A 15 13.69 -5.64 6.98
CA ILE A 15 12.49 -6.34 6.51
C ILE A 15 11.20 -5.68 7.02
N PRO A 16 10.96 -5.52 8.34
CA PRO A 16 9.75 -4.86 8.82
C PRO A 16 9.68 -3.39 8.38
N THR A 17 10.80 -2.66 8.35
CA THR A 17 10.81 -1.27 7.84
C THR A 17 10.45 -1.22 6.36
N GLY A 18 11.00 -2.11 5.53
CA GLY A 18 10.65 -2.19 4.11
C GLY A 18 9.17 -2.52 3.91
N ALA A 19 8.65 -3.49 4.65
CA ALA A 19 7.23 -3.86 4.62
C ALA A 19 6.32 -2.68 5.01
N LEU A 20 6.70 -1.92 6.04
CA LEU A 20 5.97 -0.73 6.46
C LEU A 20 5.93 0.33 5.36
N LEU A 21 7.06 0.64 4.73
CA LEU A 21 7.13 1.65 3.66
C LEU A 21 6.28 1.25 2.46
N VAL A 22 6.35 -0.02 2.03
CA VAL A 22 5.52 -0.55 0.94
C VAL A 22 4.04 -0.52 1.34
N GLY A 23 3.71 -0.89 2.57
CA GLY A 23 2.34 -0.84 3.08
C GLY A 23 1.77 0.58 3.09
N LEU A 24 2.55 1.57 3.53
CA LEU A 24 2.14 2.97 3.52
C LEU A 24 1.94 3.50 2.09
N LEU A 25 2.83 3.12 1.17
CA LEU A 25 2.67 3.49 -0.24
C LEU A 25 1.41 2.84 -0.86
N ALA A 26 1.18 1.56 -0.61
CA ALA A 26 -0.02 0.87 -1.08
C ALA A 26 -1.29 1.49 -0.48
N PHE A 27 -1.28 1.82 0.80
CA PHE A 27 -2.39 2.51 1.46
C PHE A 27 -2.64 3.88 0.84
N TYR A 28 -1.60 4.66 0.57
CA TYR A 28 -1.75 5.93 -0.13
C TYR A 28 -2.41 5.73 -1.50
N ILE A 29 -1.88 4.84 -2.33
CA ILE A 29 -2.41 4.62 -3.69
C ILE A 29 -3.87 4.17 -3.66
N LEU A 30 -4.22 3.20 -2.81
CA LEU A 30 -5.54 2.58 -2.83
C LEU A 30 -6.61 3.37 -2.08
N ALA A 31 -6.23 4.16 -1.06
CA ALA A 31 -7.18 4.82 -0.18
C ALA A 31 -7.16 6.36 -0.25
N LEU A 32 -6.03 6.97 -0.65
CA LEU A 32 -5.82 8.42 -0.54
C LEU A 32 -5.52 9.10 -1.88
N ASP A 33 -5.10 8.37 -2.92
CA ASP A 33 -4.79 8.93 -4.22
C ASP A 33 -6.04 9.60 -4.82
N GLN A 34 -5.85 10.82 -5.33
CA GLN A 34 -6.88 11.62 -5.98
C GLN A 34 -6.55 11.83 -7.46
N GLY A 35 -5.93 10.83 -8.10
CA GLY A 35 -5.48 10.88 -9.49
C GLY A 35 -4.01 11.28 -9.66
N LEU A 36 -3.24 11.49 -8.58
CA LEU A 36 -1.84 11.90 -8.68
C LEU A 36 -1.01 10.82 -9.38
N LEU A 37 -1.16 9.54 -8.99
CA LEU A 37 -0.38 8.45 -9.58
C LEU A 37 -0.59 8.35 -11.10
N LEU A 38 -1.84 8.38 -11.55
CA LEU A 38 -2.15 8.26 -12.97
C LEU A 38 -1.89 9.54 -13.76
N SER A 39 -1.83 10.71 -13.10
CA SER A 39 -1.48 11.98 -13.76
C SER A 39 -0.12 11.95 -14.46
N LEU A 40 0.80 11.09 -14.01
CA LEU A 40 2.12 10.91 -14.62
C LEU A 40 2.07 10.42 -16.08
N VAL A 41 0.97 9.75 -16.46
CA VAL A 41 0.77 9.19 -17.81
C VAL A 41 -0.46 9.81 -18.49
N GLN A 42 -1.53 10.09 -17.74
CA GLN A 42 -2.80 10.60 -18.25
C GLN A 42 -2.88 12.15 -18.24
N GLY A 43 -2.00 12.84 -17.51
CA GLY A 43 -2.07 14.29 -17.33
C GLY A 43 -3.25 14.72 -16.46
N ASN A 44 -3.77 15.93 -16.70
CA ASN A 44 -4.79 16.55 -15.85
C ASN A 44 -6.11 15.77 -15.77
N VAL A 45 -6.45 14.99 -16.79
CA VAL A 45 -7.69 14.17 -16.80
C VAL A 45 -7.71 13.11 -15.70
N ALA A 46 -6.55 12.74 -15.14
CA ALA A 46 -6.47 11.79 -14.04
C ALA A 46 -7.16 12.30 -12.77
N PHE A 47 -7.14 13.63 -12.54
CA PHE A 47 -7.79 14.25 -11.40
C PHE A 47 -9.31 14.34 -11.58
N ASP A 48 -9.78 14.46 -12.83
CA ASP A 48 -11.21 14.51 -13.14
C ASP A 48 -11.85 13.12 -13.06
N HIS A 49 -11.19 12.11 -13.62
CA HIS A 49 -11.72 10.74 -13.66
C HIS A 49 -11.44 9.93 -12.41
N ASN A 50 -10.38 10.26 -11.67
CA ASN A 50 -9.96 9.61 -10.42
C ASN A 50 -10.08 8.07 -10.46
N LEU A 51 -9.58 7.45 -11.54
CA LEU A 51 -9.90 6.05 -11.88
C LEU A 51 -9.53 5.05 -10.77
N VAL A 52 -8.45 5.31 -10.03
CA VAL A 52 -8.05 4.46 -8.90
C VAL A 52 -9.11 4.50 -7.79
N HIS A 53 -9.63 5.68 -7.46
CA HIS A 53 -10.73 5.84 -6.50
C HIS A 53 -11.95 5.04 -6.93
N GLU A 54 -12.40 5.22 -8.17
CA GLU A 54 -13.62 4.59 -8.66
C GLU A 54 -13.51 3.06 -8.70
N ILE A 55 -12.38 2.51 -9.16
CA ILE A 55 -12.17 1.05 -9.18
C ILE A 55 -12.14 0.48 -7.75
N VAL A 56 -11.47 1.15 -6.80
CA VAL A 56 -11.44 0.70 -5.41
C VAL A 56 -12.81 0.84 -4.75
N HIS A 57 -13.54 1.91 -5.07
CA HIS A 57 -14.92 2.11 -4.65
C HIS A 57 -15.83 0.98 -5.15
N ASP A 58 -15.77 0.64 -6.44
CA ASP A 58 -16.52 -0.46 -7.04
C ASP A 58 -16.14 -1.83 -6.45
N ALA A 59 -14.85 -2.08 -6.18
CA ALA A 59 -14.41 -3.30 -5.53
C ALA A 59 -14.97 -3.44 -4.10
N ARG A 60 -15.12 -2.33 -3.38
CA ARG A 60 -15.76 -2.31 -2.05
C ARG A 60 -17.25 -2.63 -2.14
N HIS A 61 -17.95 -2.08 -3.13
CA HIS A 61 -19.34 -2.45 -3.43
C HIS A 61 -19.47 -3.94 -3.76
N ALA A 62 -18.60 -4.47 -4.62
CA ALA A 62 -18.60 -5.88 -4.99
C ALA A 62 -18.31 -6.81 -3.80
N ALA A 63 -17.49 -6.36 -2.85
CA ALA A 63 -17.21 -7.06 -1.60
C ALA A 63 -18.29 -6.86 -0.51
N GLY A 64 -19.36 -6.09 -0.79
CA GLY A 64 -20.47 -5.85 0.12
C GLY A 64 -20.14 -4.89 1.27
N PHE A 65 -19.04 -4.12 1.17
CA PHE A 65 -18.72 -3.10 2.15
C PHE A 65 -19.58 -1.86 1.94
N PRO A 66 -20.08 -1.22 3.01
CA PRO A 66 -20.84 0.02 2.88
C PRO A 66 -19.94 1.17 2.39
N CYS A 67 -20.56 2.06 1.61
CA CYS A 67 -20.06 3.39 1.28
C CYS A 67 -21.05 4.46 1.80
N HIS A 68 -20.64 5.73 1.72
CA HIS A 68 -21.45 6.88 2.15
C HIS A 68 -22.73 7.06 1.34
#